data_AF-A0A7C7GV94-F1
#
_entry.id   AF-A0A7C7GV94-F1
#
_cell.length_a   1.000
_cell.length_b   1.000
_cell.length_c   1.000
_cell.angle_alpha   90.00
_cell.angle_beta   90.00
_cell.angle_gamma   90.00
#
_symmetry.space_group_name_H-M   'P 1'
#
loop_
_entity.id
_entity.type
_entity.pdbx_description
1 polymer ?
#
loop_
_entity_poly.entity_id
_entity_poly.type
_entity_poly.pdbx_seq_one_letter_code
_entity_poly.pdbx_strand_id
1 'polypeptide(L)'
;MTASMLQSFAATFTITNVNDAGAGSFRQAIIDANTNTGTDVINFSISGVGPYIIALASPLPDISDLGGVLIDGYSQAGSSVNTVDIFSISVATPLNSQPMIVLRGNDNMNGVIVTGNNTTIQGIIFQNFGINSVTTTWDIELNGRGNMVKGCWFEIQADGADYVRLLSNGVSDNKCYYGVHIGGIDNKIGDGTPSGINWISGPSQIGGAGIWFKGGGWSNHPG
;
A
#
# COMPACT_ATOMS: atom_id res chain seq x y z
N MET A 1 -5.81 -40.52 -14.37
CA MET A 1 -6.44 -39.19 -14.38
C MET A 1 -5.33 -38.17 -14.43
N THR A 2 -5.01 -37.67 -15.62
CA THR A 2 -4.01 -36.61 -15.79
C THR A 2 -4.62 -35.33 -15.26
N ALA A 3 -4.08 -34.78 -14.18
CA ALA A 3 -4.40 -33.41 -13.78
C ALA A 3 -4.07 -32.52 -14.99
N SER A 4 -5.08 -31.90 -15.60
CA SER A 4 -4.80 -30.80 -16.51
C SER A 4 -4.18 -29.72 -15.63
N MET A 5 -2.90 -29.44 -15.84
CA MET A 5 -2.28 -28.24 -15.32
C MET A 5 -3.16 -27.08 -15.81
N LEU A 6 -3.90 -26.44 -14.91
CA LEU A 6 -4.57 -25.19 -15.24
C LEU A 6 -3.46 -24.22 -15.65
N GLN A 7 -3.41 -23.89 -16.92
CA GLN A 7 -2.53 -22.85 -17.44
C GLN A 7 -2.92 -21.55 -16.71
N SER A 8 -2.09 -21.07 -15.78
CA SER A 8 -2.34 -19.79 -15.14
C SER A 8 -2.15 -18.68 -16.17
N PHE A 9 -3.07 -17.73 -16.21
CA PHE A 9 -2.98 -16.57 -17.09
C PHE A 9 -2.92 -15.33 -16.20
N ALA A 10 -1.79 -14.62 -16.25
CA ALA A 10 -1.65 -13.33 -15.61
C ALA A 10 -2.72 -12.38 -16.18
N ALA A 11 -3.65 -11.91 -15.34
CA ALA A 11 -4.64 -10.94 -15.74
C ALA A 11 -4.18 -9.51 -15.41
N THR A 12 -4.71 -8.53 -16.13
CA THR A 12 -4.52 -7.11 -15.81
C THR A 12 -5.86 -6.47 -15.53
N PHE A 13 -6.06 -6.02 -14.29
CA PHE A 13 -7.24 -5.29 -13.85
C PHE A 13 -6.91 -3.79 -13.80
N THR A 14 -7.61 -2.99 -14.61
CA THR A 14 -7.33 -1.55 -14.72
C THR A 14 -8.36 -0.73 -13.95
N ILE A 15 -7.87 0.08 -13.03
CA ILE A 15 -8.64 1.04 -12.25
C ILE A 15 -8.76 2.32 -13.06
N THR A 16 -9.98 2.80 -13.24
CA THR A 16 -10.30 3.94 -14.11
C THR A 16 -11.05 5.05 -13.39
N ASN A 17 -11.45 4.84 -12.14
CA ASN A 17 -12.15 5.82 -11.33
C ASN A 17 -11.77 5.74 -9.85
N VAL A 18 -12.17 6.76 -9.10
CA VAL A 18 -11.89 6.91 -7.66
C VAL A 18 -13.03 6.45 -6.75
N ASN A 19 -14.04 5.77 -7.29
CA ASN A 19 -15.20 5.34 -6.50
C ASN A 19 -14.78 4.26 -5.50
N ASP A 20 -15.45 4.19 -4.35
CA ASP A 20 -15.19 3.15 -3.34
C ASP A 20 -15.44 1.73 -3.86
N ALA A 21 -16.41 1.55 -4.77
CA ALA A 21 -16.85 0.26 -5.26
C ALA A 21 -17.42 0.34 -6.69
N GLY A 22 -17.64 -0.81 -7.31
CA GLY A 22 -18.20 -0.95 -8.66
C GLY A 22 -17.12 -1.05 -9.75
N ALA A 23 -17.58 -1.22 -10.99
CA ALA A 23 -16.69 -1.45 -12.13
C ALA A 23 -15.61 -0.35 -12.26
N GLY A 24 -14.37 -0.78 -12.46
CA GLY A 24 -13.22 0.12 -12.61
C GLY A 24 -12.70 0.74 -11.32
N SER A 25 -13.18 0.33 -10.13
CA SER A 25 -12.62 0.76 -8.85
C SER A 25 -11.51 -0.17 -8.35
N PHE A 26 -10.71 0.32 -7.40
CA PHE A 26 -9.68 -0.50 -6.73
C PHE A 26 -10.28 -1.71 -6.00
N ARG A 27 -11.42 -1.53 -5.35
CA ARG A 27 -12.13 -2.63 -4.65
C ARG A 27 -12.54 -3.74 -5.61
N GLN A 28 -13.07 -3.40 -6.78
CA GLN A 28 -13.45 -4.40 -7.77
C GLN A 28 -12.21 -5.13 -8.32
N ALA A 29 -11.12 -4.40 -8.58
CA ALA A 29 -9.87 -5.01 -9.05
C ALA A 29 -9.29 -6.03 -8.06
N ILE A 30 -9.39 -5.78 -6.74
CA ILE A 30 -8.99 -6.76 -5.71
C ILE A 30 -9.88 -8.00 -5.76
N ILE A 31 -11.21 -7.83 -5.87
CA ILE A 31 -12.15 -8.95 -5.96
C ILE A 31 -11.81 -9.80 -7.18
N ASP A 32 -11.58 -9.17 -8.33
CA ASP A 32 -11.29 -9.87 -9.57
C ASP A 32 -9.96 -10.63 -9.47
N ALA A 33 -8.89 -10.01 -8.96
CA ALA A 33 -7.59 -10.66 -8.73
C ALA A 33 -7.69 -11.84 -7.77
N ASN A 34 -8.42 -11.72 -6.66
CA ASN A 34 -8.61 -12.82 -5.72
C ASN A 34 -9.33 -14.03 -6.33
N THR A 35 -10.07 -13.84 -7.42
CA THR A 35 -10.80 -14.93 -8.11
C THR A 35 -10.06 -15.44 -9.35
N ASN A 36 -8.95 -14.80 -9.74
CA ASN A 36 -8.11 -15.26 -10.83
C ASN A 36 -6.90 -16.03 -10.30
N THR A 37 -6.44 -17.00 -11.08
CA THR A 37 -5.27 -17.81 -10.70
C THR A 37 -4.06 -17.40 -11.50
N GLY A 38 -2.93 -17.21 -10.83
CA GLY A 38 -1.67 -16.80 -11.45
C GLY A 38 -1.20 -15.49 -10.87
N THR A 39 -0.13 -14.93 -11.44
CA THR A 39 0.34 -13.62 -10.99
C THR A 39 -0.41 -12.51 -11.71
N ASP A 40 -1.20 -11.75 -10.97
CA ASP A 40 -2.04 -10.69 -11.51
C ASP A 40 -1.41 -9.31 -11.41
N VAL A 41 -1.93 -8.38 -12.22
CA VAL A 41 -1.52 -6.98 -12.22
C VAL A 41 -2.75 -6.10 -12.02
N ILE A 42 -2.67 -5.19 -11.05
CA ILE A 42 -3.63 -4.12 -10.84
C ILE A 42 -2.95 -2.80 -11.22
N ASN A 43 -3.43 -2.20 -12.31
CA ASN A 43 -2.91 -0.94 -12.86
C ASN A 43 -3.91 0.20 -12.68
N PHE A 44 -3.42 1.43 -12.77
CA PHE A 44 -4.20 2.65 -12.65
C PHE A 44 -4.14 3.46 -13.95
N SER A 45 -5.31 3.84 -14.45
CA SER A 45 -5.49 4.68 -15.64
C SER A 45 -6.69 5.60 -15.44
N ILE A 46 -6.67 6.33 -14.33
CA ILE A 46 -7.70 7.31 -13.98
C ILE A 46 -7.46 8.56 -14.83
N SER A 47 -8.51 9.06 -15.47
CA SER A 47 -8.47 10.24 -16.32
C SER A 47 -8.56 11.54 -15.50
N GLY A 48 -7.92 12.60 -15.99
CA GLY A 48 -7.97 13.93 -15.38
C GLY A 48 -6.60 14.42 -14.91
N VAL A 49 -6.61 15.30 -13.92
CA VAL A 49 -5.40 15.81 -13.25
C VAL A 49 -5.44 15.32 -11.82
N GLY A 50 -4.44 14.53 -11.43
CA GLY A 50 -4.31 14.04 -10.06
C GLY A 50 -3.61 15.04 -9.12
N PRO A 51 -3.26 14.62 -7.89
CA PRO A 51 -3.37 13.26 -7.37
C PRO A 51 -4.81 12.76 -7.24
N TYR A 52 -5.02 11.45 -7.42
CA TYR A 52 -6.32 10.80 -7.38
C TYR A 52 -6.55 10.18 -6.01
N ILE A 53 -7.57 10.68 -5.32
CA ILE A 53 -7.92 10.21 -3.98
C ILE A 53 -9.06 9.20 -4.08
N ILE A 54 -8.76 7.94 -3.77
CA ILE A 54 -9.75 6.87 -3.60
C ILE A 54 -10.14 6.86 -2.12
N ALA A 55 -11.27 7.52 -1.81
CA ALA A 55 -11.81 7.58 -0.46
C ALA A 55 -12.66 6.35 -0.16
N LEU A 56 -12.21 5.53 0.79
CA LEU A 56 -12.86 4.28 1.14
C LEU A 56 -13.97 4.49 2.17
N ALA A 57 -15.13 3.90 1.89
CA ALA A 57 -16.28 3.93 2.79
C ALA A 57 -16.28 2.77 3.79
N SER A 58 -15.54 1.69 3.49
CA SER A 58 -15.49 0.46 4.28
C SER A 58 -14.18 -0.30 4.07
N PRO A 59 -13.77 -1.23 4.97
CA PRO A 59 -12.63 -2.12 4.77
C PRO A 59 -12.62 -2.74 3.36
N LEU A 60 -11.45 -2.75 2.73
CA LEU A 60 -11.25 -3.49 1.48
C LEU A 60 -11.30 -5.00 1.76
N PRO A 61 -11.69 -5.83 0.77
CA PRO A 61 -11.42 -7.26 0.85
C PRO A 61 -9.92 -7.50 0.99
N ASP A 62 -9.53 -8.52 1.77
CA ASP A 62 -8.14 -8.96 1.85
C ASP A 62 -7.64 -9.35 0.46
N ILE A 63 -6.37 -9.08 0.15
CA ILE A 63 -5.70 -9.62 -1.03
C ILE A 63 -5.27 -11.04 -0.68
N SER A 64 -5.97 -12.04 -1.23
CA SER A 64 -5.88 -13.45 -0.84
C SER A 64 -5.33 -14.37 -1.93
N ASP A 65 -5.03 -13.85 -3.13
CA ASP A 65 -4.43 -14.67 -4.18
C ASP A 65 -3.02 -15.17 -3.78
N LEU A 66 -2.80 -16.47 -3.98
CA LEU A 66 -1.55 -17.16 -3.67
C LEU A 66 -0.57 -17.14 -4.87
N GLY A 67 -1.05 -16.87 -6.08
CA GLY A 67 -0.24 -16.68 -7.30
C GLY A 67 0.48 -15.34 -7.33
N GLY A 68 -0.10 -14.35 -6.66
CA GLY A 68 0.49 -13.07 -6.30
C GLY A 68 -0.04 -11.92 -7.12
N VAL A 69 -0.06 -10.72 -6.53
CA VAL A 69 -0.61 -9.53 -7.18
C VAL A 69 0.44 -8.43 -7.23
N LEU A 70 0.69 -7.87 -8.40
CA LEU A 70 1.39 -6.59 -8.54
C LEU A 70 0.36 -5.47 -8.53
N ILE A 71 0.36 -4.65 -7.49
CA ILE A 71 -0.42 -3.41 -7.42
C ILE A 71 0.52 -2.25 -7.76
N ASP A 72 0.39 -1.73 -8.98
CA ASP A 72 1.33 -0.76 -9.54
C ASP A 72 0.74 0.66 -9.61
N GLY A 73 0.84 1.42 -8.52
CA GLY A 73 0.47 2.84 -8.50
C GLY A 73 1.31 3.74 -9.42
N TYR A 74 2.50 3.29 -9.82
CA TYR A 74 3.35 4.00 -10.79
C TYR A 74 2.86 3.85 -12.24
N SER A 75 1.92 2.94 -12.52
CA SER A 75 1.26 2.84 -13.82
C SER A 75 0.34 4.05 -14.12
N GLN A 76 -0.09 4.80 -13.10
CA GLN A 76 -0.88 6.01 -13.29
C GLN A 76 -0.06 7.10 -13.98
N ALA A 77 -0.61 7.69 -15.05
CA ALA A 77 0.01 8.83 -15.72
C ALA A 77 0.26 10.00 -14.74
N GLY A 78 1.47 10.57 -14.81
CA GLY A 78 1.96 11.59 -13.89
C GLY A 78 2.74 11.03 -12.70
N SER A 79 2.72 9.70 -12.49
CA SER A 79 3.51 9.07 -11.45
C SER A 79 4.98 8.90 -11.86
N SER A 80 5.91 8.95 -10.90
CA SER A 80 7.33 8.63 -11.11
C SER A 80 7.95 7.92 -9.90
N VAL A 81 8.82 6.95 -10.17
CA VAL A 81 9.64 6.30 -9.13
C VAL A 81 10.73 7.25 -8.64
N ASN A 82 11.20 7.04 -7.41
CA ASN A 82 12.40 7.71 -6.94
C ASN A 82 13.63 7.19 -7.69
N THR A 83 14.52 8.09 -8.08
CA THR A 83 15.80 7.77 -8.74
C THR A 83 17.01 8.17 -7.91
N VAL A 84 16.81 8.83 -6.76
CA VAL A 84 17.89 9.28 -5.89
C VAL A 84 18.30 8.15 -4.94
N ASP A 85 19.57 7.79 -4.95
CA ASP A 85 20.13 6.80 -4.03
C ASP A 85 19.95 7.25 -2.57
N ILE A 86 19.57 6.33 -1.69
CA ILE A 86 19.32 6.62 -0.27
C ILE A 86 20.53 7.24 0.43
N PHE A 87 21.75 6.88 0.04
CA PHE A 87 22.99 7.43 0.60
C PHE A 87 23.37 8.78 -0.01
N SER A 88 22.65 9.22 -1.05
CA SER A 88 22.84 10.49 -1.74
C SER A 88 21.71 11.50 -1.48
N ILE A 89 20.74 11.17 -0.61
CA ILE A 89 19.66 12.08 -0.25
C ILE A 89 20.22 13.28 0.50
N SER A 90 19.89 14.47 0.03
CA SER A 90 20.25 15.74 0.67
C SER A 90 19.18 16.79 0.41
N VAL A 91 19.32 17.98 1.00
CA VAL A 91 18.44 19.13 0.68
C VAL A 91 18.55 19.51 -0.82
N ALA A 92 19.69 19.29 -1.47
CA ALA A 92 19.88 19.57 -2.89
C ALA A 92 19.41 18.43 -3.81
N THR A 93 19.29 17.22 -3.25
CA THR A 93 18.89 15.98 -3.94
C THR A 93 17.87 15.23 -3.09
N PRO A 94 16.68 15.79 -2.86
CA PRO A 94 15.65 15.13 -2.06
C PRO A 94 15.09 13.91 -2.81
N LEU A 95 14.32 13.09 -2.11
CA LEU A 95 13.49 12.08 -2.75
C LEU A 95 12.63 12.72 -3.85
N ASN A 96 12.57 12.09 -5.01
CA ASN A 96 11.93 12.64 -6.20
C ASN A 96 10.85 11.72 -6.78
N SER A 97 10.43 10.69 -6.04
CA SER A 97 9.22 9.94 -6.40
C SER A 97 8.00 10.86 -6.39
N GLN A 98 7.09 10.64 -7.32
CA GLN A 98 5.82 11.32 -7.40
C GLN A 98 4.70 10.27 -7.52
N PRO A 99 4.17 9.71 -6.42
CA PRO A 99 2.99 8.84 -6.49
C PRO A 99 1.72 9.66 -6.70
N MET A 100 0.87 9.26 -7.67
CA MET A 100 -0.38 9.98 -7.99
C MET A 100 -1.64 9.33 -7.40
N ILE A 101 -1.52 8.17 -6.76
CA ILE A 101 -2.65 7.45 -6.18
C ILE A 101 -2.62 7.60 -4.66
N VAL A 102 -3.71 8.12 -4.10
CA VAL A 102 -3.94 8.18 -2.65
C VAL A 102 -5.07 7.22 -2.30
N LEU A 103 -4.77 6.21 -1.50
CA LEU A 103 -5.77 5.38 -0.86
C LEU A 103 -6.05 5.96 0.52
N ARG A 104 -7.27 6.44 0.74
CA ARG A 104 -7.64 7.11 1.98
C ARG A 104 -8.74 6.35 2.71
N GLY A 105 -8.44 5.92 3.93
CA GLY A 105 -9.39 5.29 4.83
C GLY A 105 -10.29 6.27 5.57
N ASN A 106 -10.92 5.76 6.61
CA ASN A 106 -11.62 6.51 7.62
C ASN A 106 -11.22 6.01 9.03
N ASP A 107 -11.64 6.70 10.08
CA ASP A 107 -11.28 6.41 11.49
C ASP A 107 -11.86 5.12 12.07
N ASN A 108 -12.36 4.23 11.21
CA ASN A 108 -12.98 3.00 11.63
C ASN A 108 -12.64 1.83 10.70
N MET A 109 -11.42 1.83 10.15
CA MET A 109 -10.96 0.75 9.27
C MET A 109 -9.45 0.59 9.27
N ASN A 110 -8.99 -0.64 9.09
CA ASN A 110 -7.62 -0.90 8.66
C ASN A 110 -7.48 -0.59 7.16
N GLY A 111 -6.24 -0.43 6.71
CA GLY A 111 -5.91 -0.32 5.30
C GLY A 111 -5.89 -1.66 4.59
N VAL A 112 -4.85 -1.89 3.79
CA VAL A 112 -4.76 -3.08 2.94
C VAL A 112 -4.24 -4.27 3.74
N ILE A 113 -4.96 -5.39 3.69
CA ILE A 113 -4.55 -6.65 4.33
C ILE A 113 -4.17 -7.64 3.24
N VAL A 114 -2.97 -8.20 3.32
CA VAL A 114 -2.44 -9.20 2.39
C VAL A 114 -2.32 -10.53 3.10
N THR A 115 -3.25 -11.45 2.83
CA THR A 115 -3.19 -12.84 3.30
C THR A 115 -2.60 -13.78 2.24
N GLY A 116 -2.58 -13.33 0.98
CA GLY A 116 -1.94 -13.98 -0.15
C GLY A 116 -0.40 -13.94 -0.13
N ASN A 117 0.22 -14.47 -1.17
CA ASN A 117 1.67 -14.58 -1.28
C ASN A 117 2.20 -13.79 -2.47
N ASN A 118 3.50 -13.44 -2.45
CA ASN A 118 4.20 -12.83 -3.59
C ASN A 118 3.55 -11.54 -4.12
N THR A 119 2.76 -10.85 -3.29
CA THR A 119 2.11 -9.59 -3.65
C THR A 119 3.09 -8.45 -3.51
N THR A 120 3.19 -7.59 -4.53
CA THR A 120 3.96 -6.35 -4.47
C THR A 120 3.01 -5.15 -4.52
N ILE A 121 3.12 -4.26 -3.55
CA ILE A 121 2.39 -2.99 -3.50
C ILE A 121 3.40 -1.86 -3.71
N GLN A 122 3.17 -1.02 -4.72
CA GLN A 122 4.06 0.11 -5.00
C GLN A 122 3.37 1.39 -5.45
N GLY A 123 4.02 2.53 -5.19
CA GLY A 123 3.62 3.83 -5.74
C GLY A 123 2.26 4.34 -5.27
N ILE A 124 1.81 3.90 -4.09
CA ILE A 124 0.55 4.33 -3.47
C ILE A 124 0.85 5.13 -2.20
N ILE A 125 0.10 6.21 -2.00
CA ILE A 125 0.06 6.97 -0.76
C ILE A 125 -1.08 6.41 0.12
N PHE A 126 -0.78 6.01 1.34
CA PHE A 126 -1.75 5.56 2.35
C PHE A 126 -2.01 6.66 3.35
N GLN A 127 -3.29 6.95 3.61
CA GLN A 127 -3.69 8.01 4.55
C GLN A 127 -4.92 7.62 5.35
N ASN A 128 -4.95 8.06 6.62
CA ASN A 128 -6.16 8.11 7.44
C ASN A 128 -6.81 6.73 7.65
N PHE A 129 -5.99 5.68 7.84
CA PHE A 129 -6.46 4.41 8.37
C PHE A 129 -6.32 4.40 9.90
N GLY A 130 -7.14 3.59 10.56
CA GLY A 130 -7.20 3.53 12.01
C GLY A 130 -8.61 3.25 12.50
N ILE A 131 -8.72 2.79 13.75
CA ILE A 131 -9.97 2.56 14.45
C ILE A 131 -9.90 3.38 15.73
N ASN A 132 -10.89 4.24 15.97
CA ASN A 132 -11.00 4.98 17.22
C ASN A 132 -10.91 4.03 18.42
N SER A 133 -9.96 4.28 19.32
CA SER A 133 -9.81 3.57 20.60
C SER A 133 -9.19 2.16 20.55
N VAL A 134 -8.54 1.74 19.45
CA VAL A 134 -7.80 0.47 19.37
C VAL A 134 -6.31 0.71 19.17
N THR A 135 -5.46 -0.08 19.85
CA THR A 135 -3.99 0.02 19.82
C THR A 135 -3.33 -0.89 18.77
N THR A 136 -4.08 -1.38 17.78
CA THR A 136 -3.58 -2.31 16.75
C THR A 136 -4.30 -2.07 15.44
N THR A 137 -3.85 -1.06 14.71
CA THR A 137 -4.36 -0.68 13.39
C THR A 137 -3.20 -0.49 12.44
N TRP A 138 -3.44 -0.68 11.13
CA TRP A 138 -2.38 -0.72 10.15
C TRP A 138 -2.79 -0.09 8.81
N ASP A 139 -1.88 0.59 8.12
CA ASP A 139 -2.11 1.03 6.74
C ASP A 139 -1.96 -0.16 5.80
N ILE A 140 -0.96 -1.01 6.08
CA ILE A 140 -0.77 -2.29 5.41
C ILE A 140 -0.46 -3.37 6.44
N GLU A 141 -1.11 -4.53 6.31
CA GLU A 141 -0.79 -5.75 7.05
C GLU A 141 -0.38 -6.88 6.10
N LEU A 142 0.82 -7.44 6.31
CA LEU A 142 1.38 -8.55 5.53
C LEU A 142 1.35 -9.83 6.36
N ASN A 143 0.31 -10.64 6.17
CA ASN A 143 0.10 -11.91 6.87
C ASN A 143 0.57 -13.14 6.08
N GLY A 144 0.62 -13.03 4.75
CA GLY A 144 1.16 -14.09 3.89
C GLY A 144 2.69 -14.05 3.75
N ARG A 145 3.20 -14.70 2.70
CA ARG A 145 4.63 -14.89 2.45
C ARG A 145 5.13 -14.17 1.20
N GLY A 146 6.36 -13.65 1.25
CA GLY A 146 7.04 -13.18 0.04
C GLY A 146 6.49 -11.86 -0.49
N ASN A 147 5.69 -11.15 0.31
CA ASN A 147 5.07 -9.91 -0.10
C ASN A 147 6.06 -8.74 0.02
N MET A 148 5.88 -7.71 -0.80
CA MET A 148 6.75 -6.56 -0.84
C MET A 148 5.95 -5.26 -0.85
N VAL A 149 6.37 -4.31 -0.03
CA VAL A 149 5.87 -2.94 -0.03
C VAL A 149 7.04 -2.03 -0.40
N LYS A 150 6.96 -1.31 -1.53
CA LYS A 150 8.08 -0.52 -2.04
C LYS A 150 7.61 0.78 -2.68
N GLY A 151 8.36 1.87 -2.54
CA GLY A 151 7.98 3.15 -3.17
C GLY A 151 6.63 3.73 -2.68
N CYS A 152 6.09 3.24 -1.57
CA CYS A 152 4.84 3.72 -0.99
C CYS A 152 5.09 4.85 0.00
N TRP A 153 4.11 5.73 0.13
CA TRP A 153 4.13 6.83 1.10
C TRP A 153 3.07 6.58 2.16
N PHE A 154 3.39 6.86 3.42
CA PHE A 154 2.50 6.59 4.57
C PHE A 154 2.33 7.87 5.36
N GLU A 155 1.08 8.34 5.41
CA GLU A 155 0.67 9.55 6.13
C GLU A 155 1.45 10.80 5.70
N ILE A 156 1.61 10.92 4.39
CA ILE A 156 2.27 12.03 3.70
C ILE A 156 1.35 12.50 2.58
N GLN A 157 1.28 13.80 2.36
CA GLN A 157 0.56 14.43 1.25
C GLN A 157 1.30 14.17 -0.08
N ALA A 158 0.59 14.23 -1.21
CA ALA A 158 1.22 14.03 -2.52
C ALA A 158 2.29 15.11 -2.88
N ASP A 159 2.34 16.23 -2.15
CA ASP A 159 3.37 17.26 -2.27
C ASP A 159 4.59 17.03 -1.34
N GLY A 160 4.59 15.94 -0.56
CA GLY A 160 5.66 15.59 0.37
C GLY A 160 5.55 16.25 1.75
N ALA A 161 4.51 17.04 2.03
CA ALA A 161 4.24 17.50 3.38
C ALA A 161 3.66 16.37 4.25
N ASP A 162 3.82 16.44 5.57
CA ASP A 162 3.16 15.49 6.46
C ASP A 162 1.63 15.56 6.29
N TYR A 163 0.97 14.40 6.20
CA TYR A 163 -0.48 14.35 6.29
C TYR A 163 -0.89 14.52 7.75
N VAL A 164 -1.16 15.77 8.15
CA VAL A 164 -1.63 16.08 9.49
C VAL A 164 -3.14 16.24 9.49
N ARG A 165 -3.85 15.29 10.11
CA ARG A 165 -5.25 15.50 10.46
C ARG A 165 -5.36 16.30 11.75
N LEU A 166 -5.81 17.55 11.64
CA LEU A 166 -6.20 18.35 12.80
C LEU A 166 -7.56 17.88 13.31
N LEU A 167 -7.60 17.30 14.50
CA LEU A 167 -8.85 17.10 15.22
C LEU A 167 -9.43 18.45 15.66
N SER A 168 -10.74 18.50 15.93
CA SER A 168 -11.42 19.71 16.43
C SER A 168 -10.86 20.24 17.76
N ASN A 169 -10.09 19.41 18.49
CA ASN A 169 -9.39 19.77 19.73
C ASN A 169 -7.94 20.26 19.49
N GLY A 170 -7.52 20.45 18.24
CA GLY A 170 -6.19 20.95 17.87
C GLY A 170 -5.06 19.91 17.96
N VAL A 171 -5.36 18.64 18.25
CA VAL A 171 -4.37 17.57 18.26
C VAL A 171 -4.24 16.97 16.85
N SER A 172 -3.00 16.82 16.38
CA SER A 172 -2.67 16.05 15.17
C SER A 172 -2.84 14.57 15.48
N ASP A 173 -3.80 13.90 14.86
CA ASP A 173 -4.05 12.48 15.10
C ASP A 173 -3.84 11.66 13.84
N ASN A 174 -2.66 11.06 13.77
CA ASN A 174 -2.34 10.06 12.78
C ASN A 174 -2.76 8.71 13.37
N LYS A 175 -4.00 8.25 13.13
CA LYS A 175 -4.62 7.18 13.95
C LYS A 175 -4.16 5.77 13.66
N CYS A 176 -3.47 5.58 12.56
CA CYS A 176 -2.83 4.31 12.28
C CYS A 176 -1.82 4.03 13.39
N TYR A 177 -1.80 2.84 13.95
CA TYR A 177 -0.83 2.46 14.99
C TYR A 177 0.46 1.94 14.34
N TYR A 178 0.37 1.37 13.14
CA TYR A 178 1.51 0.89 12.39
C TYR A 178 1.39 1.17 10.89
N GLY A 179 2.36 1.86 10.30
CA GLY A 179 2.35 2.07 8.84
C GLY A 179 2.36 0.73 8.10
N VAL A 180 3.36 -0.11 8.41
CA VAL A 180 3.38 -1.49 7.93
C VAL A 180 3.52 -2.49 9.07
N HIS A 181 2.56 -3.40 9.16
CA HIS A 181 2.57 -4.54 10.06
C HIS A 181 2.91 -5.82 9.32
N ILE A 182 3.83 -6.60 9.88
CA ILE A 182 4.25 -7.87 9.30
C ILE A 182 3.96 -8.98 10.32
N GLY A 183 2.93 -9.77 10.03
CA GLY A 183 2.58 -10.99 10.77
C GLY A 183 3.08 -12.27 10.08
N GLY A 184 3.36 -12.20 8.78
CA GLY A 184 3.85 -13.32 7.97
C GLY A 184 5.38 -13.44 7.91
N ILE A 185 5.87 -14.22 6.95
CA ILE A 185 7.30 -14.53 6.76
C ILE A 185 7.80 -14.09 5.38
N ASP A 186 9.11 -13.89 5.23
CA ASP A 186 9.75 -13.59 3.94
C ASP A 186 9.20 -12.30 3.28
N ASN A 187 8.65 -11.38 4.07
CA ASN A 187 8.11 -10.12 3.57
C ASN A 187 9.20 -9.04 3.56
N LYS A 188 9.11 -8.11 2.60
CA LYS A 188 10.10 -7.06 2.37
C LYS A 188 9.47 -5.68 2.38
N ILE A 189 10.12 -4.74 3.06
CA ILE A 189 9.75 -3.32 3.04
C ILE A 189 10.86 -2.57 2.32
N GLY A 190 10.69 -2.37 1.03
CA GLY A 190 11.73 -1.92 0.11
C GLY A 190 12.46 -3.06 -0.58
N ASP A 191 13.29 -2.72 -1.57
CA ASP A 191 14.05 -3.68 -2.38
C ASP A 191 15.54 -3.34 -2.50
N GLY A 192 16.06 -2.40 -1.69
CA GLY A 192 17.44 -1.93 -1.74
C GLY A 192 17.76 -1.01 -2.91
N THR A 193 16.79 -0.67 -3.77
CA THR A 193 16.99 0.25 -4.89
C THR A 193 16.47 1.65 -4.57
N PRO A 194 16.91 2.70 -5.31
CA PRO A 194 16.30 4.02 -5.21
C PRO A 194 14.77 3.98 -5.37
N SER A 195 14.25 3.16 -6.30
CA SER A 195 12.80 3.03 -6.53
C SER A 195 12.05 2.33 -5.39
N GLY A 196 12.79 1.65 -4.50
CA GLY A 196 12.24 0.85 -3.42
C GLY A 196 11.91 1.63 -2.16
N ILE A 197 12.42 2.86 -2.04
CA ILE A 197 12.34 3.64 -0.79
C ILE A 197 10.88 3.95 -0.46
N ASN A 198 10.43 3.47 0.70
CA ASN A 198 9.15 3.89 1.27
C ASN A 198 9.35 5.15 2.09
N TRP A 199 8.43 6.12 1.97
CA TRP A 199 8.43 7.31 2.82
C TRP A 199 7.39 7.14 3.91
N ILE A 200 7.83 6.87 5.13
CA ILE A 200 6.96 6.54 6.26
C ILE A 200 6.99 7.69 7.26
N SER A 201 5.91 8.45 7.36
CA SER A 201 5.69 9.38 8.47
C SER A 201 5.13 8.62 9.68
N GLY A 202 5.47 9.07 10.89
CA GLY A 202 5.19 8.35 12.13
C GLY A 202 3.68 8.15 12.38
N PRO A 203 3.21 6.90 12.58
CA PRO A 203 1.87 6.64 13.07
C PRO A 203 1.73 7.05 14.54
N SER A 204 0.57 7.60 14.88
CA SER A 204 -0.01 7.95 16.19
C SER A 204 0.89 8.41 17.35
N GLN A 205 0.56 9.58 17.92
CA GLN A 205 1.20 10.13 19.14
C GLN A 205 1.05 9.25 20.40
N ILE A 206 0.30 8.14 20.34
CA ILE A 206 0.04 7.24 21.48
C ILE A 206 0.86 5.94 21.47
N GLY A 207 1.98 5.88 20.76
CA GLY A 207 2.96 4.78 20.88
C GLY A 207 2.99 3.78 19.71
N GLY A 208 2.59 4.22 18.52
CA GLY A 208 2.71 3.46 17.27
C GLY A 208 4.14 3.32 16.76
N ALA A 209 4.34 2.50 15.72
CA ALA A 209 5.62 2.35 15.03
C ALA A 209 5.43 2.38 13.51
N GLY A 210 6.29 3.12 12.77
CA GLY A 210 6.19 3.17 11.31
C GLY A 210 6.23 1.80 10.64
N ILE A 211 7.12 0.92 11.12
CA ILE A 211 7.21 -0.49 10.73
C ILE A 211 7.19 -1.36 11.99
N TRP A 212 6.40 -2.42 12.01
CA TRP A 212 6.38 -3.39 13.09
C TRP A 212 6.40 -4.84 12.60
N PHE A 213 7.37 -5.60 13.10
CA PHE A 213 7.49 -7.04 12.86
C PHE A 213 6.94 -7.81 14.07
N LYS A 214 5.94 -8.67 13.87
CA LYS A 214 5.37 -9.51 14.92
C LYS A 214 5.60 -10.99 14.62
N GLY A 215 6.18 -11.71 15.59
CA GLY A 215 6.41 -13.16 15.52
C GLY A 215 7.83 -13.55 15.08
N GLY A 216 8.22 -14.80 15.34
CA GLY A 216 9.56 -15.35 15.09
C GLY A 216 9.85 -15.66 13.62
N GLY A 217 9.38 -14.83 12.69
CA GLY A 217 9.58 -15.01 11.26
C GLY A 217 11.06 -14.82 10.88
N TRP A 218 11.73 -15.94 10.61
CA TRP A 218 13.06 -15.95 9.99
C TRP A 218 12.90 -15.35 8.57
N SER A 219 13.68 -14.32 8.23
CA SER A 219 13.81 -13.72 6.88
C SER A 219 12.90 -12.54 6.48
N ASN A 220 12.23 -11.85 7.40
CA ASN A 220 11.68 -10.52 7.07
C ASN A 220 12.82 -9.50 6.99
N HIS A 221 12.83 -8.60 5.98
CA HIS A 221 13.93 -7.66 5.75
C HIS A 221 13.43 -6.23 5.49
N PRO A 222 13.90 -5.21 6.24
CA PRO A 222 13.84 -3.84 5.76
C PRO A 222 14.84 -3.71 4.61
N GLY A 223 14.34 -3.50 3.39
CA GLY A 223 15.17 -3.26 2.21
C GLY A 223 15.55 -1.80 2.06
#